data_AF-A0A969BBC6-F1
#
_entry.id   AF-A0A969BBC6-F1
#
_cell.length_a   1.000
_cell.length_b   1.000
_cell.length_c   1.000
_cell.angle_alpha   90.00
_cell.angle_beta   90.00
_cell.angle_gamma   90.00
#
_symmetry.space_group_name_H-M   'P 1'
#
loop_
_entity.id
_entity.type
_entity.pdbx_description
1 polymer ?
#
loop_
_entity_poly.entity_id
_entity_poly.type
_entity_poly.pdbx_seq_one_letter_code
_entity_poly.pdbx_strand_id
1 'polypeptide(L)'
;MLGICLGAQLMAAALGAPVYESPHKEIGWFAIDKYARNRLTENLEKSITVFHWHGDTFDLPEKCTRLFSSMATPNQAFLYNNNGLAMQFHLEMTPALLKGMVENCADDLTPGMFCQTSEEILKQTSFFDANKKALFVLLDNFANI
;
A
#
# COMPACT_ATOMS: atom_id res chain seq x y z
N MET A 1 0.93 -15.21 5.74
CA MET A 1 2.11 -14.40 5.32
C MET A 1 1.63 -13.02 4.94
N LEU A 2 2.34 -11.97 5.35
CA LEU A 2 2.04 -10.58 5.02
C LEU A 2 3.28 -9.94 4.37
N GLY A 3 3.10 -9.32 3.20
CA GLY A 3 4.13 -8.53 2.52
C GLY A 3 3.69 -7.07 2.39
N ILE A 4 4.57 -6.14 2.75
CA ILE A 4 4.33 -4.69 2.68
C ILE A 4 5.42 -4.05 1.80
N CYS A 5 5.02 -3.17 0.88
CA CYS A 5 5.90 -2.48 -0.07
C CYS A 5 6.82 -3.46 -0.83
N LEU A 6 8.14 -3.43 -0.60
CA LEU A 6 9.08 -4.40 -1.18
C LEU A 6 8.67 -5.86 -0.87
N GLY A 7 8.12 -6.12 0.31
CA GLY A 7 7.60 -7.45 0.65
C GLY A 7 6.47 -7.91 -0.26
N ALA A 8 5.58 -7.01 -0.70
CA ALA A 8 4.52 -7.32 -1.65
C ALA A 8 5.08 -7.64 -3.04
N GLN A 9 6.09 -6.88 -3.48
CA GLN A 9 6.80 -7.11 -4.75
C GLN A 9 7.53 -8.46 -4.75
N LEU A 10 8.22 -8.79 -3.66
CA LEU A 10 8.88 -10.10 -3.51
C LEU A 10 7.86 -11.25 -3.54
N MET A 11 6.70 -11.07 -2.91
CA MET A 11 5.61 -12.06 -3.00
C MET A 11 5.10 -12.20 -4.44
N ALA A 12 4.91 -11.10 -5.17
CA ALA A 12 4.48 -11.14 -6.56
C ALA A 12 5.51 -11.87 -7.45
N ALA A 13 6.79 -11.53 -7.30
CA ALA A 13 7.89 -12.18 -8.01
C ALA A 13 7.98 -13.68 -7.71
N ALA A 14 7.85 -14.08 -6.43
CA ALA A 14 7.84 -15.48 -6.03
C ALA A 14 6.66 -16.27 -6.62
N LEU A 15 5.55 -15.60 -6.91
CA LEU A 15 4.38 -16.16 -7.59
C LEU A 15 4.47 -16.06 -9.12
N GLY A 16 5.60 -15.63 -9.67
CA GLY A 16 5.88 -15.58 -11.11
C GLY A 16 5.38 -14.32 -11.81
N ALA A 17 4.93 -13.30 -11.09
CA ALA A 17 4.55 -12.01 -11.69
C ALA A 17 5.78 -11.10 -11.86
N PRO A 18 5.85 -10.34 -12.96
CA PRO A 18 6.90 -9.33 -13.11
C PRO A 18 6.72 -8.19 -12.10
N VAL A 19 7.86 -7.68 -11.63
CA VAL A 19 8.02 -6.43 -10.86
C VAL A 19 8.80 -5.47 -11.75
N TYR A 20 8.33 -4.22 -11.84
CA TYR A 20 8.87 -3.24 -12.79
C TYR A 20 8.65 -1.81 -12.28
N GLU A 21 9.41 -0.87 -12.83
CA GLU A 21 9.25 0.55 -12.52
C GLU A 21 7.86 1.05 -12.89
N SER A 22 7.18 1.68 -11.93
CA SER A 22 5.87 2.28 -12.15
C SER A 22 5.99 3.49 -13.07
N PRO A 23 5.03 3.72 -14.00
CA PRO A 23 4.98 4.96 -14.77
C PRO A 23 4.91 6.22 -13.89
N HIS A 24 4.41 6.08 -12.66
CA HIS A 24 4.32 7.13 -11.68
C HIS A 24 4.79 6.62 -10.31
N LYS A 25 5.82 7.28 -9.75
CA LYS A 25 6.19 7.13 -8.34
C LYS A 25 5.04 7.60 -7.46
N GLU A 26 4.73 6.86 -6.40
CA GLU A 26 3.77 7.26 -5.38
C GLU A 26 4.52 7.45 -4.05
N ILE A 27 4.70 8.71 -3.64
CA ILE A 27 5.35 9.08 -2.39
C ILE A 27 4.51 10.09 -1.64
N GLY A 28 3.91 9.67 -0.53
CA GLY A 28 3.05 10.50 0.31
C GLY A 28 1.67 9.88 0.54
N TRP A 29 0.74 10.73 0.95
CA TRP A 29 -0.62 10.34 1.33
C TRP A 29 -1.59 10.40 0.16
N PHE A 30 -2.00 9.24 -0.34
CA PHE A 30 -2.93 9.12 -1.48
C PHE A 30 -3.99 8.03 -1.25
N ALA A 31 -5.13 8.20 -1.90
CA ALA A 31 -6.24 7.28 -1.78
C ALA A 31 -5.99 5.95 -2.50
N ILE A 32 -6.41 4.87 -1.85
CA ILE A 32 -6.67 3.58 -2.49
C ILE A 32 -8.16 3.28 -2.45
N ASP A 33 -8.65 2.66 -3.52
CA ASP A 33 -10.02 2.22 -3.68
C ASP A 33 -10.10 0.70 -3.61
N LYS A 34 -11.14 0.19 -2.96
CA LYS A 34 -11.50 -1.23 -3.06
C LYS A 34 -11.77 -1.60 -4.51
N TYR A 35 -11.09 -2.64 -4.99
CA TYR A 35 -11.24 -3.10 -6.36
C TYR A 35 -12.54 -3.91 -6.57
N ALA A 36 -12.85 -4.80 -5.62
CA ALA A 36 -14.04 -5.64 -5.66
C ALA A 36 -14.51 -6.00 -4.24
N ARG A 37 -15.73 -6.51 -4.11
CA ARG A 37 -16.21 -7.07 -2.83
C ARG A 37 -15.36 -8.29 -2.46
N ASN A 38 -14.76 -8.23 -1.28
CA ASN A 38 -13.99 -9.34 -0.72
C ASN A 38 -14.18 -9.32 0.81
N ARG A 39 -14.40 -10.49 1.42
CA ARG A 39 -14.57 -10.66 2.88
C ARG A 39 -13.45 -10.00 3.68
N LEU A 40 -12.23 -10.03 3.14
CA LEU A 40 -11.06 -9.39 3.77
C LEU A 40 -11.21 -7.88 3.91
N THR A 41 -11.91 -7.25 2.97
CA THR A 41 -12.07 -5.80 2.90
C THR A 41 -13.46 -5.33 3.32
N GLU A 42 -14.38 -6.23 3.68
CA GLU A 42 -15.81 -5.93 3.83
C GLU A 42 -16.06 -4.78 4.82
N ASN A 43 -15.37 -4.80 5.96
CA ASN A 43 -15.52 -3.84 7.05
C ASN A 43 -14.67 -2.55 6.90
N LEU A 44 -14.09 -2.33 5.72
CA LEU A 44 -13.30 -1.12 5.42
C LEU A 44 -14.13 -0.07 4.66
N GLU A 45 -13.67 1.17 4.60
CA GLU A 45 -14.28 2.18 3.73
C GLU A 45 -14.02 1.88 2.24
N LYS A 46 -14.85 2.43 1.34
CA LYS A 46 -14.67 2.21 -0.11
C LYS A 46 -13.33 2.78 -0.61
N SER A 47 -12.95 3.93 -0.09
CA SER A 47 -11.70 4.64 -0.37
C SER A 47 -11.03 4.98 0.95
N ILE A 48 -9.72 4.80 1.06
CA ILE A 48 -8.93 5.12 2.25
C ILE A 48 -7.66 5.83 1.81
N THR A 49 -7.32 6.95 2.44
CA THR A 49 -6.03 7.61 2.23
C THR A 49 -4.94 6.90 3.01
N VAL A 50 -3.97 6.32 2.31
CA VAL A 50 -2.87 5.53 2.88
C VAL A 50 -1.53 6.15 2.55
N PHE A 51 -0.47 5.67 3.19
CA PHE A 51 0.88 6.15 2.89
C PHE A 51 1.54 5.30 1.81
N HIS A 52 2.11 5.96 0.81
CA HIS A 52 2.86 5.34 -0.27
C HIS A 52 4.32 5.78 -0.19
N TRP A 53 5.23 4.86 -0.47
CA TRP A 53 6.64 5.16 -0.69
C TRP A 53 7.23 4.11 -1.64
N HIS A 54 6.84 4.17 -2.91
CA HIS A 54 7.33 3.22 -3.91
C HIS A 54 7.48 3.85 -5.30
N GLY A 55 8.51 3.38 -6.02
CA GLY A 55 8.70 3.66 -7.45
C GLY A 55 8.41 2.46 -8.34
N ASP A 56 8.48 1.25 -7.79
CA ASP A 56 8.17 0.02 -8.52
C ASP A 56 6.74 -0.46 -8.23
N THR A 57 6.22 -1.27 -9.14
CA THR A 57 4.94 -1.97 -9.02
C THR A 57 5.08 -3.40 -9.57
N PHE A 58 3.98 -4.14 -9.59
CA PHE A 58 3.92 -5.51 -10.05
C PHE A 58 2.63 -5.79 -10.81
N ASP A 59 2.68 -6.80 -11.68
CA ASP A 59 1.46 -7.38 -12.22
C ASP A 59 0.76 -8.25 -11.17
N LEU A 60 -0.56 -8.35 -11.26
CA LEU A 60 -1.31 -9.26 -10.40
C LEU A 60 -0.91 -10.71 -10.72
N PRO A 61 -0.36 -11.48 -9.76
CA PRO A 61 0.01 -12.86 -10.04
C PRO A 61 -1.20 -13.71 -10.39
N GLU A 62 -0.99 -14.77 -11.18
CA GLU A 62 -2.07 -15.69 -11.51
C GLU A 62 -2.73 -16.27 -10.24
N LYS A 63 -4.06 -16.47 -10.31
CA LYS A 63 -4.89 -17.00 -9.20
C LYS A 63 -4.91 -16.12 -7.94
N CYS A 64 -4.35 -14.92 -7.98
CA CYS A 64 -4.50 -13.93 -6.92
C CYS A 64 -5.75 -13.07 -7.12
N THR A 65 -6.32 -12.61 -6.01
CA THR A 65 -7.45 -11.67 -6.04
C THR A 65 -6.93 -10.27 -5.74
N ARG A 66 -7.11 -9.34 -6.67
CA ARG A 66 -6.84 -7.92 -6.42
C ARG A 66 -7.83 -7.37 -5.39
N LEU A 67 -7.30 -6.65 -4.41
CA LEU A 67 -8.09 -6.09 -3.30
C LEU A 67 -8.24 -4.58 -3.41
N PHE A 68 -7.15 -3.89 -3.76
CA PHE A 68 -7.09 -2.44 -3.83
C PHE A 68 -6.41 -1.97 -5.12
N SER A 69 -6.79 -0.79 -5.57
CA SER A 69 -6.17 -0.02 -6.65
C SER A 69 -6.04 1.45 -6.24
N SER A 70 -5.23 2.21 -6.96
CA SER A 70 -5.15 3.68 -6.84
C SER A 70 -5.30 4.30 -8.22
N MET A 71 -5.28 5.64 -8.28
CA MET A 71 -5.28 6.35 -9.56
C MET A 71 -4.03 6.07 -10.40
N ALA A 72 -2.86 5.91 -9.75
CA ALA A 72 -1.58 5.73 -10.44
C ALA A 72 -1.24 4.24 -10.64
N THR A 73 -1.51 3.42 -9.63
CA THR A 73 -1.14 2.00 -9.59
C THR A 73 -2.37 1.09 -9.52
N PRO A 74 -2.63 0.25 -10.54
CA PRO A 74 -3.77 -0.67 -10.54
C PRO A 74 -3.69 -1.77 -9.48
N ASN A 75 -2.49 -2.23 -9.12
CA ASN A 75 -2.26 -3.34 -8.20
C ASN A 75 -1.71 -2.84 -6.86
N GLN A 76 -2.58 -2.33 -5.99
CA GLN A 76 -2.17 -1.84 -4.67
C GLN A 76 -2.17 -2.93 -3.59
N ALA A 77 -2.95 -3.99 -3.76
CA ALA A 77 -2.90 -5.16 -2.89
C ALA A 77 -3.51 -6.40 -3.56
N PHE A 78 -3.04 -7.58 -3.16
CA PHE A 78 -3.64 -8.85 -3.57
C PHE A 78 -3.66 -9.89 -2.43
N LEU A 79 -4.58 -10.85 -2.58
CA LEU A 79 -4.71 -12.04 -1.75
C LEU A 79 -4.36 -13.28 -2.57
N TYR A 80 -3.49 -14.13 -2.01
CA TYR A 80 -3.11 -15.43 -2.53
C TYR A 80 -3.61 -16.53 -1.57
N ASN A 81 -4.35 -17.50 -2.09
CA ASN A 81 -4.81 -18.72 -1.38
C ASN A 81 -5.33 -18.51 0.06
N ASN A 82 -6.02 -17.39 0.31
CA ASN A 82 -6.51 -17.00 1.64
C ASN A 82 -5.46 -16.99 2.76
N ASN A 83 -4.16 -16.97 2.44
CA ASN A 83 -3.10 -17.03 3.46
C ASN A 83 -1.87 -16.18 3.13
N GLY A 84 -1.83 -15.53 1.97
CA GLY A 84 -0.83 -14.55 1.57
C GLY A 84 -1.48 -13.21 1.25
N LEU A 85 -1.24 -12.20 2.07
CA LEU A 85 -1.69 -10.82 1.84
C LEU A 85 -0.49 -9.96 1.43
N ALA A 86 -0.58 -9.28 0.30
CA ALA A 86 0.44 -8.37 -0.19
C ALA A 86 -0.16 -6.96 -0.34
N MET A 87 0.52 -5.95 0.20
CA MET A 87 0.12 -4.53 0.15
C MET A 87 1.30 -3.68 -0.34
N GLN A 88 1.10 -2.90 -1.39
CA GLN A 88 2.12 -2.00 -1.92
C GLN A 88 2.28 -0.73 -1.06
N PHE A 89 1.22 -0.36 -0.35
CA PHE A 89 1.13 0.79 0.55
C PHE A 89 1.38 0.43 2.02
N HIS A 90 1.50 1.47 2.85
CA HIS A 90 1.75 1.39 4.29
C HIS A 90 0.55 1.90 5.11
N LEU A 91 0.05 1.04 6.00
CA LEU A 91 -0.96 1.40 7.01
C LEU A 91 -0.36 1.46 8.42
N GLU A 92 0.84 0.93 8.59
CA GLU A 92 1.56 0.77 9.86
C GLU A 92 2.35 2.02 10.28
N MET A 93 2.28 3.08 9.47
CA MET A 93 3.05 4.29 9.70
C MET A 93 2.73 4.91 11.05
N THR A 94 3.79 5.39 11.71
CA THR A 94 3.71 6.22 12.91
C THR A 94 4.43 7.54 12.64
N PRO A 95 4.20 8.60 13.44
CA PRO A 95 4.93 9.86 13.28
C PRO A 95 6.46 9.69 13.30
N ALA A 96 6.96 8.80 14.16
CA ALA A 96 8.39 8.51 14.27
C ALA A 96 8.93 7.79 13.02
N LEU A 97 8.22 6.79 12.49
CA LEU A 97 8.58 6.09 11.26
C LEU A 97 8.55 7.04 10.06
N LEU A 98 7.50 7.84 9.94
CA LEU A 98 7.34 8.81 8.87
C LEU A 98 8.50 9.80 8.84
N LYS A 99 8.83 10.38 10.00
CA LYS A 99 9.98 11.29 10.14
C LYS A 99 11.28 10.61 9.72
N GLY A 100 11.52 9.38 10.21
CA GLY A 100 12.71 8.62 9.85
C GLY A 100 12.81 8.33 8.35
N MET A 101 11.70 7.99 7.68
CA MET A 101 11.69 7.77 6.23
C MET A 101 12.00 9.06 5.46
N VAL A 102 11.38 10.19 5.83
CA VAL A 102 11.64 11.48 5.18
C VAL A 102 13.09 11.93 5.34
N GLU A 103 13.68 11.71 6.52
CA GLU A 103 15.07 12.10 6.80
C GLU A 103 16.10 11.22 6.08
N ASN A 104 15.86 9.90 6.01
CA ASN A 104 16.86 8.96 5.49
C ASN A 104 16.68 8.64 3.99
N CYS A 105 15.52 8.94 3.43
CA CYS A 105 15.19 8.66 2.03
C CYS A 105 14.82 9.93 1.26
N ALA A 106 15.34 11.11 1.66
CA ALA A 106 15.00 12.39 1.04
C ALA A 106 15.24 12.41 -0.49
N ASP A 107 16.23 11.65 -0.97
CA ASP A 107 16.56 11.54 -2.39
C ASP A 107 15.45 10.88 -3.23
N ASP A 108 14.52 10.15 -2.60
CA ASP A 108 13.37 9.59 -3.30
C ASP A 108 12.34 10.63 -3.72
N LEU A 109 12.29 11.77 -3.01
CA LEU A 109 11.31 12.84 -3.18
C LEU A 109 11.59 13.63 -4.46
N THR A 110 11.07 13.11 -5.56
CA THR A 110 11.18 13.71 -6.90
C THR A 110 9.86 14.37 -7.28
N PRO A 111 9.86 15.51 -7.98
CA PRO A 111 8.61 16.16 -8.41
C PRO A 111 7.78 15.23 -9.31
N GLY A 112 6.48 15.11 -9.01
CA GLY A 112 5.57 14.25 -9.76
C GLY A 112 4.13 14.42 -9.32
N MET A 113 3.18 13.98 -10.15
CA MET A 113 1.74 14.11 -9.86
C MET A 113 1.32 13.40 -8.56
N PHE A 114 2.02 12.30 -8.22
CA PHE A 114 1.78 11.49 -7.02
C PHE A 114 2.98 11.51 -6.07
N CYS A 115 3.74 12.60 -6.07
CA CYS A 115 4.85 12.83 -5.15
C CYS A 115 4.61 14.10 -4.33
N GLN A 116 4.36 13.92 -3.04
CA GLN A 116 4.29 15.02 -2.08
C GLN A 116 5.70 15.43 -1.63
N THR A 117 5.84 16.70 -1.28
CA THR A 117 7.03 17.22 -0.61
C THR A 117 7.13 16.70 0.82
N SER A 118 8.33 16.75 1.40
CA SER A 118 8.55 16.41 2.82
C SER A 118 7.65 17.21 3.76
N GLU A 119 7.43 18.50 3.48
CA GLU A 119 6.57 19.37 4.26
C GLU A 119 5.09 18.94 4.19
N GLU A 120 4.60 18.61 3.00
CA GLU A 120 3.23 18.11 2.81
C GLU A 120 3.03 16.78 3.54
N ILE A 121 3.99 15.85 3.42
CA ILE A 121 3.93 14.54 4.08
C ILE A 121 3.84 14.68 5.60
N LEU A 122 4.72 15.50 6.19
CA LEU A 122 4.85 15.63 7.64
C LEU A 122 3.68 16.40 8.29
N LYS A 123 2.97 17.24 7.52
CA LYS A 123 1.78 17.96 8.01
C LYS A 123 0.56 17.07 8.23
N GLN A 124 0.48 15.91 7.57
CA GLN A 124 -0.71 15.07 7.55
C GLN A 124 -0.78 14.08 8.72
N THR A 125 -0.97 14.61 9.93
CA THR A 125 -1.01 13.78 11.15
C THR A 125 -2.33 13.09 11.41
N SER A 126 -3.40 13.45 10.69
CA SER A 126 -4.75 12.92 10.91
C SER A 126 -4.94 11.49 10.40
N PHE A 127 -4.10 11.00 9.48
CA PHE A 127 -4.28 9.69 8.85
C PHE A 127 -3.78 8.51 9.71
N PHE A 128 -2.92 8.74 10.70
CA PHE A 128 -2.31 7.65 11.47
C PHE A 128 -3.33 6.77 12.20
N ASP A 129 -4.28 7.38 12.91
CA ASP A 129 -5.28 6.62 13.66
C ASP A 129 -6.26 5.88 12.75
N ALA A 130 -6.65 6.50 11.62
CA ALA A 130 -7.51 5.88 10.63
C ALA A 130 -6.82 4.67 9.98
N ASN A 131 -5.56 4.81 9.58
CA ASN A 131 -4.79 3.73 8.97
C ASN A 131 -4.49 2.60 9.94
N LYS A 132 -4.17 2.93 11.20
CA LYS A 132 -4.02 1.93 12.25
C LYS A 132 -5.30 1.12 12.43
N LYS A 133 -6.47 1.78 12.51
CA LYS A 133 -7.77 1.08 12.59
C LYS A 133 -8.01 0.19 11.36
N ALA A 134 -7.77 0.72 10.15
CA ALA A 134 -7.92 -0.03 8.92
C ALA A 134 -7.00 -1.26 8.87
N LEU A 135 -5.75 -1.12 9.35
CA LEU A 135 -4.80 -2.22 9.45
C LEU A 135 -5.32 -3.31 10.38
N PHE A 136 -5.78 -2.98 11.59
CA PHE A 136 -6.33 -3.98 12.51
C PHE A 136 -7.56 -4.68 11.93
N VAL A 137 -8.50 -3.95 11.33
CA VAL A 137 -9.66 -4.56 10.66
C VAL A 137 -9.22 -5.53 9.56
N LEU A 138 -8.24 -5.13 8.74
CA LEU A 138 -7.73 -5.97 7.66
C LEU A 138 -7.03 -7.24 8.20
N LEU A 139 -6.22 -7.11 9.25
CA LEU A 139 -5.51 -8.21 9.89
C LEU A 139 -6.46 -9.16 10.62
N ASP A 140 -7.47 -8.64 11.32
CA ASP A 140 -8.50 -9.44 11.97
C ASP A 140 -9.29 -10.24 10.93
N ASN A 141 -9.67 -9.62 9.82
CA ASN A 141 -10.30 -10.36 8.73
C ASN A 141 -9.35 -11.42 8.17
N PHE A 142 -8.07 -11.08 7.96
CA PHE A 142 -7.06 -11.99 7.41
C PHE A 142 -6.79 -13.21 8.28
N ALA A 143 -6.84 -13.05 9.60
CA ALA A 143 -6.67 -14.15 10.55
C ALA A 143 -7.88 -15.11 10.56
N ASN A 144 -9.02 -14.71 10.00
CA ASN A 144 -10.30 -15.42 10.08
C ASN A 144 -10.87 -15.86 8.71
N ILE A 145 -10.06 -15.80 7.64
CA ILE A 145 -10.44 -16.28 6.31
C ILE A 145 -10.04 -17.74 6.04
#